data_AF-A0A9P1L471-F1
#
_entry.id   AF-A0A9P1L471-F1
#
_cell.length_a   1.000
_cell.length_b   1.000
_cell.length_c   1.000
_cell.angle_alpha   90.00
_cell.angle_beta   90.00
_cell.angle_gamma   90.00
#
_symmetry.space_group_name_H-M   'P 1'
#
loop_
_entity.id
_entity.type
_entity.pdbx_description
1 polymer ?
#
loop_
_entity_poly.entity_id
_entity_poly.type
_entity_poly.pdbx_seq_one_letter_code
_entity_poly.pdbx_strand_id
1 'polypeptide(L)'
;MKNVKDKDERVIAQRRKIQSYGFQLLIYALLLSVVVQQIFLQSPPSQYMAELLCLIGAGFYSLIRNLNLGNNVFGDDSDSNKSIFKNALLYGLGSVVFAALLTGEKNIGYLLSCFLTFTIVFGGMNYIFHYISKKKQDKIKRELDMDEDDID
;
A
#
# COMPACT_ATOMS: atom_id res chain seq x y z
N MET A 1 -16.32 43.49 10.51
CA MET A 1 -15.64 42.61 9.53
C MET A 1 -15.14 41.36 10.24
N LYS A 2 -15.68 40.19 9.92
CA LYS A 2 -14.97 38.90 10.03
C LYS A 2 -15.67 37.92 9.10
N ASN A 3 -15.11 37.73 7.92
CA ASN A 3 -15.53 36.69 6.99
C ASN A 3 -15.18 35.34 7.63
N VAL A 4 -16.14 34.73 8.32
CA VAL A 4 -16.01 33.35 8.78
C VAL A 4 -16.10 32.47 7.54
N LYS A 5 -14.93 32.15 6.97
CA LYS A 5 -14.78 31.05 6.00
C LYS A 5 -14.91 29.72 6.76
N ASP A 6 -16.06 29.45 7.35
CA ASP A 6 -16.42 28.09 7.71
C ASP A 6 -16.81 27.39 6.41
N LYS A 7 -15.81 26.78 5.76
CA LYS A 7 -16.10 25.84 4.69
C LYS A 7 -16.70 24.62 5.36
N ASP A 8 -17.98 24.38 5.13
CA ASP A 8 -18.71 23.21 5.63
C ASP A 8 -17.86 21.95 5.49
N GLU A 9 -17.54 21.33 6.64
CA GLU A 9 -16.70 20.14 6.72
C GLU A 9 -17.27 19.00 5.87
N ARG A 10 -18.59 18.94 5.70
CA ARG A 10 -19.26 17.95 4.84
C ARG A 10 -18.89 18.13 3.38
N VAL A 11 -18.83 19.38 2.91
CA VAL A 11 -18.43 19.70 1.53
C VAL A 11 -16.95 19.40 1.32
N ILE A 12 -16.10 19.68 2.31
CA ILE A 12 -14.67 19.31 2.27
C ILE A 12 -14.51 17.78 2.23
N ALA A 13 -15.24 17.05 3.07
CA ALA A 13 -15.20 15.59 3.13
C ALA A 13 -15.65 14.95 1.82
N GLN A 14 -16.75 15.43 1.22
CA GLN A 14 -17.21 14.98 -0.10
C GLN A 14 -16.17 15.25 -1.18
N ARG A 15 -15.55 16.44 -1.19
CA ARG A 15 -14.50 16.77 -2.17
C ARG A 15 -13.28 15.86 -2.03
N ARG A 16 -12.83 15.57 -0.80
CA ARG A 16 -11.73 14.61 -0.55
C ARG A 16 -12.09 13.21 -1.03
N LYS A 17 -13.33 12.78 -0.80
CA LYS A 17 -13.84 11.47 -1.25
C LYS A 17 -13.82 11.34 -2.78
N ILE A 18 -14.31 12.37 -3.49
CA ILE A 18 -14.26 12.41 -4.96
C ILE A 18 -12.82 12.39 -5.47
N GLN A 19 -11.90 13.16 -4.87
CA GLN A 19 -10.48 13.14 -5.22
C GLN A 19 -9.85 11.75 -5.00
N SER A 20 -10.18 11.09 -3.89
CA SER A 20 -9.74 9.72 -3.62
C SER A 20 -10.23 8.73 -4.67
N TYR A 21 -11.51 8.81 -5.05
CA TYR A 21 -12.05 7.94 -6.11
C TYR A 21 -11.43 8.23 -7.48
N GLY A 22 -11.20 9.51 -7.82
CA GLY A 22 -10.49 9.87 -9.05
C GLY A 22 -9.06 9.31 -9.09
N PHE A 23 -8.34 9.40 -7.96
CA PHE A 23 -7.02 8.80 -7.83
C PHE A 23 -7.06 7.28 -7.98
N GLN A 24 -8.01 6.61 -7.33
CA GLN A 24 -8.20 5.17 -7.43
C GLN A 24 -8.51 4.72 -8.87
N LEU A 25 -9.35 5.48 -9.58
CA LEU A 25 -9.66 5.22 -10.98
C LEU A 25 -8.41 5.38 -11.87
N LEU A 26 -7.59 6.40 -11.64
CA LEU A 26 -6.30 6.58 -12.33
C LEU A 26 -5.36 5.39 -12.11
N ILE A 27 -5.25 4.91 -10.86
CA ILE A 27 -4.45 3.72 -10.55
C ILE A 27 -4.98 2.49 -11.30
N TYR A 28 -6.29 2.29 -11.35
CA TYR A 28 -6.87 1.17 -12.12
C TYR A 28 -6.67 1.31 -13.62
N ALA A 29 -6.75 2.52 -14.17
CA ALA A 29 -6.48 2.77 -15.59
C ALA A 29 -5.02 2.48 -15.95
N LEU A 30 -4.07 2.92 -15.11
CA LEU A 30 -2.64 2.61 -15.27
C LEU A 30 -2.39 1.10 -15.18
N LEU A 31 -2.99 0.44 -14.20
CA LEU A 31 -2.86 -1.02 -14.04
C LEU A 31 -3.39 -1.75 -15.27
N LEU A 32 -4.57 -1.37 -15.75
CA LEU A 32 -5.16 -1.94 -16.96
C LEU A 32 -4.27 -1.70 -18.19
N SER A 33 -3.69 -0.50 -18.32
CA SER A 33 -2.76 -0.17 -19.41
C SER A 33 -1.55 -1.11 -19.43
N VAL A 34 -0.90 -1.30 -18.28
CA VAL A 34 0.25 -2.22 -18.14
C VAL A 34 -0.16 -3.66 -18.48
N VAL A 35 -1.29 -4.13 -17.96
CA VAL A 35 -1.79 -5.49 -18.22
C VAL A 35 -2.06 -5.70 -19.72
N VAL A 36 -2.70 -4.73 -20.39
CA VAL A 36 -2.98 -4.81 -21.82
C VAL A 36 -1.68 -4.80 -22.64
N GLN A 37 -0.77 -3.88 -22.35
CA GLN A 37 0.51 -3.76 -23.06
C GLN A 37 1.38 -5.02 -22.87
N GLN A 38 1.47 -5.53 -21.65
CA GLN A 38 2.31 -6.69 -21.33
C GLN A 38 1.71 -8.01 -21.83
N ILE A 39 0.42 -8.27 -21.57
CA ILE A 39 -0.19 -9.59 -21.83
C ILE A 39 -0.74 -9.69 -23.25
N PHE A 40 -1.51 -8.70 -23.69
CA PHE A 40 -2.23 -8.77 -24.97
C PHE A 40 -1.39 -8.29 -26.14
N LEU A 41 -0.62 -7.21 -25.94
CA LEU A 41 0.22 -6.64 -26.98
C LEU A 41 1.65 -7.22 -27.01
N GLN A 42 2.05 -7.96 -25.96
CA GLN A 42 3.41 -8.50 -25.81
C GLN A 42 4.49 -7.44 -26.03
N SER A 43 4.20 -6.20 -25.61
CA SER A 43 5.06 -5.04 -25.83
C SER A 43 6.36 -5.15 -25.03
N PRO A 44 7.49 -4.63 -25.55
CA PRO A 44 8.73 -4.57 -24.80
C PRO A 44 8.60 -3.68 -23.56
N PRO A 45 9.36 -3.94 -22.47
CA PRO A 45 9.27 -3.19 -21.22
C PRO A 45 9.39 -1.67 -21.37
N SER A 46 10.15 -1.18 -22.35
CA SER A 46 10.31 0.25 -22.61
C SER A 46 9.00 0.98 -22.91
N GLN A 47 7.96 0.28 -23.38
CA GLN A 47 6.67 0.89 -23.73
C GLN A 47 5.73 1.07 -22.55
N TYR A 48 5.82 0.23 -21.52
CA TYR A 48 4.93 0.28 -20.34
C TYR A 48 5.66 0.65 -19.04
N MET A 49 6.98 0.88 -19.12
CA MET A 49 7.83 1.18 -17.96
C MET A 49 7.36 2.43 -17.22
N ALA A 50 6.93 3.45 -17.95
CA ALA A 50 6.52 4.72 -17.37
C ALA A 50 5.26 4.54 -16.51
N GLU A 51 4.26 3.84 -17.03
CA GLU A 51 3.02 3.52 -16.33
C GLU A 51 3.31 2.66 -15.10
N LEU A 52 4.19 1.67 -15.23
CA LEU A 52 4.62 0.82 -14.12
C LEU A 52 5.34 1.61 -13.02
N LEU A 53 6.25 2.52 -13.38
CA LEU A 53 6.93 3.40 -12.42
C LEU A 53 5.95 4.36 -11.73
N CYS A 54 4.96 4.89 -12.47
CA CYS A 54 3.91 5.71 -11.88
C CYS A 54 3.05 4.92 -10.88
N LEU A 55 2.68 3.68 -11.20
CA LEU A 55 1.95 2.79 -10.28
C LEU A 55 2.74 2.53 -9.00
N ILE A 56 4.00 2.13 -9.15
CA ILE A 56 4.89 1.84 -8.03
C ILE A 56 5.10 3.10 -7.17
N GLY A 57 5.45 4.22 -7.80
CA GLY A 57 5.71 5.49 -7.12
C GLY A 57 4.48 6.01 -6.37
N ALA A 58 3.30 5.95 -6.98
CA ALA A 58 2.05 6.37 -6.35
C ALA A 58 1.67 5.48 -5.15
N GLY A 59 1.88 4.16 -5.27
CA GLY A 59 1.70 3.21 -4.17
C GLY A 59 2.65 3.47 -3.00
N PHE A 60 3.95 3.59 -3.28
CA PHE A 60 4.96 3.89 -2.26
C PHE A 60 4.72 5.24 -1.57
N TYR A 61 4.41 6.28 -2.34
CA TYR A 61 4.11 7.60 -1.78
C TYR A 61 2.92 7.53 -0.83
N SER A 62 1.83 6.86 -1.24
CA SER A 62 0.64 6.70 -0.42
C SER A 62 0.95 5.92 0.85
N LEU A 63 1.71 4.82 0.75
CA LEU A 63 2.11 4.02 1.90
C LEU A 63 2.96 4.84 2.89
N ILE A 64 4.03 5.49 2.42
CA ILE A 64 4.90 6.31 3.27
C ILE A 64 4.12 7.45 3.93
N ARG A 65 3.20 8.10 3.21
CA ARG A 65 2.40 9.20 3.76
C ARG A 65 1.44 8.70 4.85
N ASN A 66 0.79 7.55 4.65
CA ASN A 66 -0.07 6.95 5.66
C ASN A 66 0.72 6.52 6.91
N LEU A 67 1.86 5.86 6.72
CA LEU A 67 2.78 5.54 7.81
C LEU A 67 3.19 6.80 8.57
N ASN A 68 3.47 7.89 7.83
CA ASN A 68 3.92 9.12 8.46
C ASN A 68 2.88 9.80 9.33
N LEU A 69 1.61 9.73 8.93
CA LEU A 69 0.46 10.25 9.66
C LEU A 69 0.00 9.31 10.79
N GLY A 70 0.63 8.15 10.96
CA GLY A 70 0.20 7.15 11.95
C GLY A 70 -1.11 6.45 11.58
N ASN A 71 -1.60 6.63 10.36
CA ASN A 71 -2.83 5.99 9.90
C ASN A 71 -2.63 4.48 9.87
N ASN A 72 -3.60 3.72 10.38
CA ASN A 72 -3.47 2.27 10.44
C ASN A 72 -3.66 1.66 9.04
N VAL A 73 -2.54 1.38 8.37
CA VAL A 73 -2.54 0.72 7.03
C VAL A 73 -2.88 -0.77 7.14
N PHE A 74 -2.69 -1.38 8.32
CA PHE A 74 -2.76 -2.83 8.52
C PHE A 74 -4.05 -3.32 9.19
N GLY A 75 -5.00 -2.41 9.46
CA GLY A 75 -6.27 -2.74 10.13
C GLY A 75 -6.12 -2.87 11.65
N ASP A 76 -7.23 -2.66 12.36
CA ASP A 76 -7.28 -2.57 13.82
C ASP A 76 -7.32 -3.94 14.53
N ASP A 77 -6.79 -4.96 13.87
CA ASP A 77 -6.89 -6.33 14.36
C ASP A 77 -5.92 -6.57 15.52
N SER A 78 -6.50 -7.06 16.62
CA SER A 78 -5.85 -7.47 17.87
C SER A 78 -4.81 -8.60 17.72
N ASP A 79 -4.57 -9.09 16.49
CA ASP A 79 -3.64 -10.18 16.16
C ASP A 79 -2.78 -9.83 14.93
N SER A 80 -2.31 -8.58 14.87
CA SER A 80 -1.59 -7.98 13.74
C SER A 80 -0.44 -8.85 13.19
N ASN A 81 0.31 -9.52 14.06
CA ASN A 81 1.42 -10.39 13.65
C ASN A 81 0.96 -11.62 12.86
N LYS A 82 -0.17 -12.24 13.22
CA LYS A 82 -0.73 -13.37 12.47
C LYS A 82 -1.28 -12.91 11.12
N SER A 83 -1.89 -11.73 11.07
CA SER A 83 -2.39 -11.13 9.82
C SER A 83 -1.26 -10.83 8.84
N ILE A 84 -0.16 -10.24 9.32
CA ILE A 84 1.04 -9.96 8.52
C ILE A 84 1.63 -11.26 7.94
N PHE A 85 1.72 -12.32 8.75
CA PHE A 85 2.25 -13.60 8.28
C PHE A 85 1.35 -14.27 7.23
N LYS A 86 0.02 -14.28 7.45
CA LYS A 86 -0.94 -14.80 6.47
C LYS A 86 -0.87 -14.05 5.15
N ASN A 87 -0.79 -12.72 5.21
CA ASN A 87 -0.67 -11.87 4.03
C ASN A 87 0.64 -12.15 3.29
N ALA A 88 1.77 -12.21 3.99
CA ALA A 88 3.06 -12.52 3.38
C ALA A 88 3.06 -13.87 2.65
N LEU A 89 2.41 -14.89 3.22
CA LEU A 89 2.27 -16.21 2.60
C LEU A 89 1.40 -16.15 1.32
N LEU A 90 0.28 -15.42 1.38
CA LEU A 90 -0.63 -15.26 0.24
C LEU A 90 0.06 -14.52 -0.92
N TYR A 91 0.78 -13.44 -0.62
CA TYR A 91 1.54 -12.69 -1.63
C TYR A 91 2.73 -13.50 -2.17
N GLY A 92 3.38 -14.32 -1.35
CA GLY A 92 4.39 -15.28 -1.79
C GLY A 92 3.83 -16.29 -2.80
N LEU A 93 2.66 -16.86 -2.54
CA LEU A 93 2.00 -17.76 -3.50
C LEU A 93 1.68 -17.02 -4.81
N GLY A 94 1.21 -15.78 -4.72
CA GLY A 94 0.99 -14.91 -5.87
C GLY A 94 2.26 -14.67 -6.69
N SER A 95 3.42 -14.49 -6.03
CA SER A 95 4.70 -14.26 -6.73
C SER A 95 5.15 -15.47 -7.55
N VAL A 96 4.84 -16.70 -7.10
CA VAL A 96 5.13 -17.92 -7.86
C VAL A 96 4.33 -17.97 -9.15
N VAL A 97 3.01 -17.72 -9.06
CA VAL A 97 2.12 -17.69 -10.23
C VAL A 97 2.57 -16.60 -11.20
N PHE A 98 2.88 -15.41 -10.66
CA PHE A 98 3.34 -14.28 -11.46
C PHE A 98 4.68 -14.56 -12.15
N ALA A 99 5.65 -15.14 -11.45
CA ALA A 99 6.93 -15.53 -12.01
C ALA A 99 6.78 -16.59 -13.11
N ALA A 100 5.98 -17.63 -12.87
CA ALA A 100 5.71 -18.68 -13.87
C ALA A 100 5.05 -18.13 -15.15
N LEU A 101 4.13 -17.16 -15.01
CA LEU A 101 3.49 -16.49 -16.14
C LEU A 101 4.45 -15.59 -16.91
N LEU A 102 5.36 -14.90 -16.22
CA LEU A 102 6.29 -13.94 -16.82
C LEU A 102 7.46 -14.61 -17.54
N THR A 103 8.07 -15.61 -16.90
CA THR A 103 9.28 -16.26 -17.44
C THR A 103 8.96 -17.50 -18.27
N GLY A 104 7.76 -18.05 -18.12
CA GLY A 104 7.40 -19.36 -18.68
C GLY A 104 8.13 -20.53 -18.01
N GLU A 105 8.91 -20.26 -16.95
CA GLU A 105 9.76 -21.23 -16.27
C GLU A 105 8.91 -22.16 -15.39
N LYS A 106 9.12 -23.48 -15.55
CA LYS A 106 8.38 -24.51 -14.79
C LYS A 106 9.26 -25.24 -13.79
N ASN A 107 10.55 -24.89 -13.72
CA ASN A 107 11.45 -25.49 -12.76
C ASN A 107 10.99 -25.20 -11.33
N ILE A 108 10.60 -26.26 -10.62
CA ILE A 108 10.08 -26.18 -9.25
C ILE A 108 11.12 -25.56 -8.30
N GLY A 109 12.42 -25.85 -8.48
CA GLY A 109 13.48 -25.29 -7.66
C GLY A 109 13.60 -23.78 -7.83
N TYR A 110 13.50 -23.28 -9.07
CA TYR A 110 13.50 -21.84 -9.35
C TYR A 110 12.26 -21.17 -8.74
N LEU A 111 11.07 -21.73 -8.98
CA LEU A 111 9.82 -21.19 -8.43
C LEU A 111 9.78 -21.18 -6.90
N LEU A 112 10.30 -22.23 -6.26
CA LEU A 112 10.43 -22.32 -4.81
C LEU A 112 11.43 -21.26 -4.28
N SER A 113 12.52 -21.02 -5.00
CA SER A 113 13.48 -19.97 -4.63
C SER A 113 12.86 -18.58 -4.71
N CYS A 114 12.05 -18.30 -5.73
CA CYS A 114 11.28 -17.06 -5.85
C CYS A 114 10.26 -16.92 -4.72
N PHE A 115 9.54 -18.00 -4.38
CA PHE A 115 8.60 -18.00 -3.27
C PHE A 115 9.27 -17.63 -1.94
N LEU A 116 10.36 -18.32 -1.61
CA LEU A 116 11.06 -18.15 -0.34
C LEU A 116 11.65 -16.74 -0.23
N THR A 117 12.37 -16.29 -1.26
CA THR A 117 12.99 -14.96 -1.28
C THR A 117 11.94 -13.86 -1.18
N PHE A 118 10.85 -13.96 -1.94
CA PHE A 118 9.78 -12.97 -1.90
C PHE A 118 9.06 -12.96 -0.55
N THR A 119 8.70 -14.12 0.00
CA THR A 119 8.01 -14.23 1.29
C THR A 119 8.84 -13.64 2.43
N ILE A 120 10.15 -13.92 2.46
CA ILE A 120 11.06 -13.41 3.50
C ILE A 120 11.21 -11.89 3.39
N VAL A 121 11.51 -11.37 2.19
CA VAL A 121 11.72 -9.93 1.97
C VAL A 121 10.43 -9.16 2.23
N PHE A 122 9.32 -9.61 1.66
CA PHE A 122 8.02 -8.96 1.80
C PHE A 122 7.52 -9.03 3.25
N GLY A 123 7.64 -10.19 3.91
CA GLY A 123 7.30 -10.36 5.32
C GLY A 123 8.13 -9.44 6.24
N GLY A 124 9.45 -9.39 6.03
CA GLY A 124 10.34 -8.49 6.78
C GLY A 124 9.99 -7.02 6.58
N MET A 125 9.72 -6.60 5.34
CA MET A 125 9.31 -5.23 5.04
C MET A 125 7.98 -4.86 5.71
N ASN A 126 6.98 -5.74 5.66
CA ASN A 126 5.69 -5.52 6.31
C ASN A 126 5.83 -5.46 7.84
N TYR A 127 6.69 -6.29 8.42
CA TYR A 127 6.99 -6.24 9.85
C TYR A 127 7.60 -4.88 10.25
N ILE A 128 8.56 -4.37 9.46
CA ILE A 128 9.15 -3.04 9.68
C ILE A 128 8.07 -1.95 9.59
N PHE A 129 7.21 -2.00 8.58
CA PHE A 129 6.11 -1.03 8.44
C PHE A 129 5.11 -1.09 9.59
N HIS A 130 4.78 -2.30 10.07
CA HIS A 130 3.93 -2.47 11.24
C HIS A 130 4.57 -1.86 12.49
N TYR A 131 5.86 -2.13 12.71
CA TYR A 131 6.60 -1.58 13.84
C TYR A 131 6.65 -0.04 13.82
N ILE A 132 6.93 0.56 12.66
CA ILE A 132 6.94 2.03 12.50
C ILE A 132 5.54 2.62 12.75
N SER A 133 4.50 1.98 12.21
CA SER A 133 3.11 2.42 12.40
C SER A 133 2.73 2.41 13.86
N LYS A 134 2.97 1.29 14.56
CA LYS A 134 2.66 1.12 15.97
C LYS A 134 3.39 2.14 16.84
N LYS A 135 4.69 2.35 16.60
CA LYS A 135 5.48 3.36 17.32
C LYS A 135 4.90 4.77 17.16
N LYS A 136 4.41 5.12 15.96
CA LYS A 136 3.79 6.43 15.72
C LYS A 136 2.43 6.56 16.38
N GLN A 137 1.61 5.51 16.33
CA GLN A 137 0.31 5.47 17.01
C GLN A 137 0.47 5.62 18.52
N ASP A 138 1.41 4.88 19.12
CA ASP A 138 1.71 4.97 20.55
C ASP A 138 2.18 6.38 20.96
N LYS A 139 2.93 7.07 20.08
CA LYS A 139 3.36 8.46 20.32
C LYS A 139 2.18 9.43 20.30
N ILE A 140 1.29 9.32 19.30
CA ILE A 140 0.10 10.18 19.17
C ILE A 140 -0.83 9.95 20.35
N LYS A 141 -1.04 8.70 20.77
CA LYS A 141 -1.87 8.37 21.92
C LYS A 141 -1.35 8.99 23.21
N ARG A 142 -0.04 8.92 23.46
CA ARG A 142 0.58 9.56 24.64
C ARG A 142 0.46 11.08 24.63
N GLU A 143 0.59 11.72 23.46
CA GLU A 143 0.41 13.18 23.35
C GLU A 143 -1.03 13.57 23.68
N LEU A 144 -2.02 12.81 23.19
CA LEU A 144 -3.43 13.05 23.50
C LEU A 144 -3.76 12.82 24.99
N ASP A 145 -3.25 11.74 25.60
CA ASP A 145 -3.50 11.43 27.02
C ASP A 145 -2.89 12.53 27.93
N MET A 146 -1.72 13.09 27.59
CA MET A 146 -1.12 14.21 28.35
C MET A 146 -1.89 15.53 28.19
N ASP A 147 -2.38 15.81 26.98
CA ASP A 147 -3.19 17.02 26.73
C ASP A 147 -4.55 16.96 27.45
N GLU A 148 -5.11 15.76 27.67
CA GLU A 148 -6.34 15.58 28.49
C GLU A 148 -6.07 15.77 29.98
N ASP A 149 -4.94 15.25 30.51
CA ASP A 149 -4.55 15.38 31.91
C ASP A 149 -4.17 16.84 32.30
N ASP A 150 -3.72 17.67 31.34
CA ASP A 150 -3.37 19.09 31.56
C ASP A 150 -4.60 20.04 31.57
N ILE A 151 -5.80 19.53 31.30
CA ILE A 151 -7.06 20.31 31.26
C ILE A 151 -7.87 20.20 32.57
N ASP A 152 -7.52 19.27 33.47
CA ASP A 152 -8.09 19.13 34.83
C ASP A 152 -7.30 19.91 35.90
#